data_AF-A0A970SXC6-F1
#
_entry.id   AF-A0A970SXC6-F1
#
_cell.length_a   1.000
_cell.length_b   1.000
_cell.length_c   1.000
_cell.angle_alpha   90.00
_cell.angle_beta   90.00
_cell.angle_gamma   90.00
#
_symmetry.space_group_name_H-M   'P 1'
#
loop_
_entity.id
_entity.type
_entity.pdbx_description
1 polymer ?
#
loop_
_entity_poly.entity_id
_entity_poly.type
_entity_poly.pdbx_seq_one_letter_code
_entity_poly.pdbx_strand_id
1 'polypeptide(L)' 'MRFGARNQLKAKIIKHMSGPANTEVVIETPGGAQYVSIISGLQCRPK' A
#
# COMPACT_ATOMS: atom_id res chain seq x y z
N MET A 1 -1.06 10.46 14.34
CA MET A 1 -0.88 8.99 14.24
C MET A 1 0.59 8.67 14.47
N ARG A 2 0.90 7.69 15.33
CA ARG A 2 2.28 7.32 15.68
C ARG A 2 2.52 5.91 15.15
N PHE A 3 3.20 5.79 14.01
CA PHE A 3 3.54 4.50 13.41
C PHE A 3 4.90 4.03 13.94
N GLY A 4 5.01 2.74 14.28
CA GLY A 4 6.26 2.14 14.74
C GLY A 4 7.29 1.93 13.63
N ALA A 5 6.86 1.98 12.37
CA ALA A 5 7.75 1.89 11.22
C ALA A 5 8.60 3.17 11.10
N ARG A 6 9.92 2.99 11.06
CA ARG A 6 10.88 4.08 10.80
C ARG A 6 10.77 4.60 9.37
N ASN A 7 10.40 3.74 8.43
CA ASN A 7 10.27 4.08 7.02
C ASN A 7 8.81 4.37 6.71
N GLN A 8 8.49 5.65 6.55
CA GLN A 8 7.16 6.11 6.18
C GLN A 8 7.27 6.82 4.83
N LEU A 9 6.86 6.12 3.77
CA LEU A 9 6.93 6.64 2.41
C LEU A 9 5.61 7.31 2.06
N LYS A 10 5.67 8.56 1.61
CA LYS A 10 4.52 9.23 1.02
C LYS A 10 4.36 8.73 -0.41
N ALA A 11 3.25 8.06 -0.68
CA ALA A 11 2.94 7.53 -2.00
C ALA A 11 1.44 7.63 -2.27
N LYS A 12 1.09 7.65 -3.56
CA LYS A 12 -0.28 7.62 -4.07
C LYS A 12 -0.62 6.20 -4.48
N ILE A 13 -1.78 5.69 -4.04
CA ILE A 13 -2.26 4.39 -4.50
C ILE A 13 -2.70 4.53 -5.96
N ILE A 14 -2.06 3.77 -6.85
CA ILE A 14 -2.39 3.75 -8.28
C ILE A 14 -3.21 2.52 -8.67
N LYS A 15 -3.03 1.40 -7.96
CA LYS A 15 -3.78 0.17 -8.20
C LYS A 15 -3.98 -0.59 -6.89
N HIS A 16 -5.13 -1.22 -6.78
CA HIS A 16 -5.51 -2.03 -5.63
C HIS A 16 -6.21 -3.29 -6.13
N MET A 17 -5.66 -4.46 -5.81
CA MET A 17 -6.22 -5.77 -6.14
C MET A 17 -6.44 -6.53 -4.85
N SER A 18 -7.69 -6.62 -4.41
CA SER A 18 -8.04 -7.35 -3.21
C SER A 18 -8.41 -8.79 -3.56
N GLY A 19 -7.67 -9.74 -2.99
CA GLY A 19 -7.99 -11.16 -2.99
C GLY A 19 -8.45 -11.64 -1.61
N PRO A 20 -8.95 -12.88 -1.51
CA PRO A 20 -9.51 -13.44 -0.28
C PRO A 20 -8.50 -13.57 0.87
N ALA A 21 -7.20 -13.76 0.56
CA ALA A 21 -6.14 -13.88 1.56
C ALA A 21 -5.12 -12.73 1.48
N ASN A 22 -4.82 -12.23 0.28
CA ASN A 22 -3.81 -11.21 0.05
C ASN A 22 -4.40 -10.04 -0.72
N THR A 23 -3.93 -8.85 -0.41
CA THR A 23 -4.21 -7.64 -1.17
C THR A 23 -2.90 -7.10 -1.73
N GLU A 24 -2.89 -6.87 -3.04
CA GLU A 24 -1.79 -6.22 -3.72
C GLU A 24 -2.11 -4.74 -3.91
N VAL A 25 -1.23 -3.88 -3.42
CA VAL A 25 -1.36 -2.44 -3.54
C VAL A 25 -0.15 -1.92 -4.29
N VAL A 26 -0.39 -1.27 -5.42
CA VAL A 26 0.65 -0.57 -6.15
C VAL A 26 0.57 0.90 -5.78
N ILE A 27 1.68 1.43 -5.29
CA ILE A 27 1.82 2.82 -4.87
C ILE A 27 2.91 3.51 -5.68
N GLU A 28 2.65 4.75 -6.06
CA GLU A 28 3.61 5.60 -6.77
C GLU A 28 4.08 6.71 -5.83
N THR A 29 5.39 6.82 -5.69
CA THR A 29 6.02 7.92 -4.95
C THR A 29 6.14 9.15 -5.84
N PRO A 30 6.18 10.38 -5.27
CA PRO A 30 6.29 11.61 -6.06
C PRO A 30 7.57 11.71 -6.91
N GLY A 31 8.56 10.84 -6.68
CA GLY A 31 9.75 10.72 -7.52
C GLY A 31 9.59 9.77 -8.71
N GLY A 32 8.37 9.30 -9.01
CA GLY A 32 8.07 8.40 -10.14
C GLY A 32 8.39 6.93 -9.88
N ALA A 33 8.92 6.57 -8.70
CA ALA A 33 9.16 5.18 -8.34
C ALA A 33 7.85 4.50 -7.92
N GLN A 34 7.59 3.34 -8.52
CA GLN A 34 6.46 2.48 -8.21
C GLN A 34 6.88 1.35 -7.27
N TYR A 35 6.08 1.11 -6.25
CA TYR A 35 6.29 0.04 -5.28
C TYR A 35 5.07 -0.86 -5.25
N VAL A 36 5.30 -2.17 -5.23
CA VAL A 36 4.26 -3.18 -5.04
C VAL A 36 4.34 -3.66 -3.60
N SER A 37 3.24 -3.50 -2.85
CA SER A 37 3.11 -3.98 -1.48
C SER A 37 2.06 -5.08 -1.42
N ILE A 38 2.45 -6.25 -0.93
CA ILE A 38 1.53 -7.36 -0.67
C ILE A 38 1.21 -7.36 0.81
N ILE A 39 -0.06 -7.18 1.13
CA ILE A 39 -0.56 -7.14 2.50
C ILE A 39 -1.46 -8.35 2.69
N SER A 40 -1.15 -9.16 3.70
CA SER A 40 -1.96 -10.30 4.10
C SER A 40 -3.21 -9.85 4.86
N GLY A 41 -4.40 -10.16 4.33
CA GLY A 41 -5.69 -9.99 5.00
C GLY A 41 -6.64 -8.92 4.42
N LEU A 42 -7.85 -8.89 5.00
CA LEU A 42 -9.00 -8.01 4.68
C LEU A 42 -8.83 -6.54 5.16
N GLN A 43 -7.59 -6.10 5.39
CA GLN A 43 -7.29 -4.82 6.05
C GLN A 43 -7.34 -3.61 5.12
N CYS A 44 -7.24 -3.81 3.81
CA CYS A 44 -7.34 -2.72 2.86
C CYS A 44 -8.82 -2.42 2.56
N ARG A 45 -9.44 -1.59 3.40
CA ARG A 45 -10.73 -0.95 3.08
C ARG A 45 -10.46 0.43 2.47
N PRO A 46 -10.62 0.60 1.15
CA PRO A 46 -10.54 1.93 0.56
C PRO A 46 -11.68 2.78 1.15
N LYS A 47 -11.33 4.00 1.58
CA LYS A 47 -12.28 5.00 2.07
C LYS A 47 -12.47 6.08 1.02
#